data_AF-A0A9P8VTU4-F1
#
_entry.id   AF-A0A9P8VTU4-F1
#
_cell.length_a   1.000
_cell.length_b   1.000
_cell.length_c   1.000
_cell.angle_alpha   90.00
_cell.angle_beta   90.00
_cell.angle_gamma   90.00
#
_symmetry.space_group_name_H-M   'P 1'
#
loop_
_entity.id
_entity.type
_entity.pdbx_description
1 polymer ?
#
loop_
_entity_poly.entity_id
_entity_poly.type
_entity_poly.pdbx_seq_one_letter_code
_entity_poly.pdbx_strand_id
1 'polypeptide(L)'
;MTESIVDFFVSKCQLCDQRSPTCSQCGIAALLCTYDIPRRKRGPKPRDRSYGIDISLDVGDDQGEAETPDLDDCQPQVVSDSLRSPPHRVNPVVGLESGIVVTQPMTHHKELLSSMAKKGLTPDESVEHCISLYIEFVFPLIPILCESTLRSQASLMLPPFIRETGSPLLPLTPDMVHSVRTYSLTASLCAFIAHIRPCEDHPRDDTLAALFLASSQAMLHPYSGYDISYPNSTSLSIRIFQSSCYHMMGNSCLAWHVMGEAVRLAQQMRLYNERSYHGMDPIEAKMCRNAFWYLCSADRSASLLPERTLSLQGPYTAAFCQSETPPLLDPSRPENYGQFEGRLLMGVWKDHQVWKLGVDVLADLDIFLAASSRTGNGTEITLTQQRSLREAYLRFIGVLDDLPDDLTLNAAVHDLKDERERYQRRAFWIQKMNITLTYHYLRMSILNRFISAKIPQVLGLHDDPTSIACRKVEIAHELLNSVTSLPLESLQANGEPCNMKWPKWLKEPRRTSSCY
;
A
#
# COMPACT_ATOMS: atom_id res chain seq x y z
N MET A 1 3.94 -46.68 -7.93
CA MET A 1 4.34 -45.52 -7.10
C MET A 1 5.47 -44.76 -7.80
N THR A 2 5.33 -44.49 -9.11
CA THR A 2 6.41 -44.00 -9.98
C THR A 2 5.91 -43.07 -11.10
N GLU A 3 4.65 -42.62 -11.04
CA GLU A 3 4.08 -41.64 -11.99
C GLU A 3 3.92 -40.23 -11.38
N SER A 4 3.96 -40.05 -10.05
CA SER A 4 3.66 -38.74 -9.45
C SER A 4 4.85 -37.78 -9.28
N ILE A 5 6.07 -38.17 -9.67
CA ILE A 5 7.26 -37.30 -9.58
C ILE A 5 7.54 -36.59 -10.91
N VAL A 6 7.15 -37.20 -12.04
CA VAL A 6 7.39 -36.63 -13.38
C VAL A 6 6.48 -35.43 -13.62
N ASP A 7 5.22 -35.48 -13.19
CA ASP A 7 4.28 -34.35 -13.34
C ASP A 7 4.61 -33.16 -12.40
N PHE A 8 5.30 -33.42 -11.29
CA PHE A 8 5.66 -32.36 -10.34
C PHE A 8 6.74 -31.42 -10.89
N PHE A 9 7.60 -31.88 -11.80
CA PHE A 9 8.70 -31.07 -12.35
C PHE A 9 8.42 -30.45 -13.72
N VAL A 10 7.51 -31.01 -14.52
CA VAL A 10 7.17 -30.47 -15.86
C VAL A 10 6.52 -29.08 -15.77
N SER A 11 5.90 -28.71 -14.65
CA SER A 11 5.25 -27.39 -14.48
C SER A 11 6.18 -26.22 -14.12
N LYS A 12 7.48 -26.45 -13.87
CA LYS A 12 8.41 -25.41 -13.36
C LYS A 12 9.62 -25.06 -14.23
N CYS A 13 9.73 -25.55 -15.47
CA CYS A 13 10.67 -24.98 -16.44
C CYS A 13 10.11 -23.66 -16.99
N GLN A 14 10.16 -22.60 -16.19
CA GLN A 14 9.58 -21.30 -16.57
C GLN A 14 10.41 -20.52 -17.63
N LEU A 15 11.61 -20.97 -18.01
CA LEU A 15 12.45 -20.30 -19.01
C LEU A 15 13.32 -21.30 -19.83
N CYS A 16 12.84 -21.76 -20.99
CA CYS A 16 13.65 -22.55 -21.93
C CYS A 16 14.56 -21.64 -22.77
N ASP A 17 15.88 -21.86 -22.76
CA ASP A 17 16.87 -21.07 -23.51
C ASP A 17 17.11 -21.56 -24.96
N GLN A 18 16.33 -22.57 -25.40
CA GLN A 18 16.20 -23.03 -26.80
C GLN A 18 17.51 -23.45 -27.48
N ARG A 19 18.54 -23.84 -26.72
CA ARG A 19 19.78 -24.41 -27.28
C ARG A 19 19.54 -25.83 -27.79
N SER A 20 20.11 -26.15 -28.95
CA SER A 20 20.08 -27.49 -29.56
C SER A 20 21.39 -28.23 -29.22
N PRO A 21 21.36 -29.52 -28.84
CA PRO A 21 20.22 -30.45 -28.84
C PRO A 21 19.40 -30.47 -27.54
N THR A 22 19.88 -29.84 -26.46
CA THR A 22 19.19 -29.75 -25.17
C THR A 22 19.39 -28.37 -24.55
N CYS A 23 18.33 -27.82 -23.97
CA CYS A 23 18.38 -26.53 -23.27
C CYS A 23 19.22 -26.64 -21.99
N SER A 24 19.79 -25.52 -21.52
CA SER A 24 20.76 -25.54 -20.41
C SER A 24 20.16 -26.11 -19.12
N GLN A 25 18.88 -25.81 -18.83
CA GLN A 25 18.20 -26.32 -17.64
C GLN A 25 17.87 -27.82 -17.75
N CYS A 26 17.44 -28.30 -18.92
CA CYS A 26 17.23 -29.74 -19.15
C CYS A 26 18.55 -30.52 -19.12
N GLY A 27 19.64 -29.93 -19.62
CA GLY A 27 20.98 -30.51 -19.55
C GLY A 27 21.47 -30.69 -18.12
N ILE A 28 21.30 -29.67 -17.26
CA ILE A 28 21.67 -29.75 -15.84
C ILE A 28 20.84 -30.79 -15.10
N ALA A 29 19.55 -30.90 -15.42
CA ALA A 29 18.64 -31.83 -14.76
C ALA A 29 18.72 -33.27 -15.33
N ALA A 30 19.55 -33.53 -16.34
CA ALA A 30 19.60 -34.80 -17.08
C ALA A 30 18.21 -35.27 -17.59
N LEU A 31 17.35 -34.32 -17.95
CA LEU A 31 16.00 -34.58 -18.46
C LEU A 31 15.97 -34.42 -19.99
N LEU A 32 15.11 -35.20 -20.64
CA LEU A 32 14.84 -35.04 -22.06
C LEU A 32 14.03 -33.75 -22.29
N CYS A 33 14.50 -32.87 -23.18
CA CYS A 33 13.80 -31.62 -23.48
C CYS A 33 12.64 -31.90 -24.46
N THR A 34 11.39 -31.65 -24.04
CA THR A 34 10.17 -31.95 -24.82
C THR A 34 9.53 -30.72 -25.48
N TYR A 35 10.15 -29.54 -25.36
CA TYR A 35 9.63 -28.30 -25.93
C TYR A 35 9.99 -28.19 -27.42
N ASP A 36 9.06 -28.59 -28.29
CA ASP A 36 9.22 -28.60 -29.74
C ASP A 36 8.42 -27.44 -30.37
N ILE A 37 9.07 -26.47 -31.01
CA ILE A 37 8.40 -25.35 -31.69
C ILE A 37 8.53 -25.54 -33.22
N PRO A 38 7.42 -25.54 -33.99
CA PRO A 38 7.46 -25.73 -35.43
C PRO A 38 8.17 -24.57 -36.15
N ARG A 39 9.04 -24.90 -37.11
CA ARG A 39 9.78 -23.93 -37.94
C ARG A 39 8.83 -23.05 -38.77
N ARG A 40 8.61 -21.79 -38.37
CA ARG A 40 8.04 -20.77 -39.27
C ARG A 40 9.13 -20.29 -40.24
N LYS A 41 8.84 -20.38 -41.55
CA LYS A 41 9.72 -19.91 -42.64
C LYS A 41 9.99 -18.41 -42.48
N ARG A 42 11.27 -18.02 -42.44
CA ARG A 42 11.70 -16.61 -42.48
C ARG A 42 11.40 -16.01 -43.86
N GLY A 43 10.85 -14.80 -43.89
CA GLY A 43 10.79 -13.97 -45.09
C GLY A 43 12.19 -13.56 -45.58
N PRO A 44 12.31 -12.98 -46.79
CA PRO A 44 13.59 -12.74 -47.43
C PRO A 44 14.42 -11.68 -46.68
N LYS A 45 15.73 -11.91 -46.56
CA LYS A 45 16.69 -10.96 -45.97
C LYS A 45 16.89 -9.71 -46.84
N PRO A 46 17.01 -8.50 -46.27
CA PRO A 46 17.59 -7.35 -46.96
C PRO A 46 19.11 -7.56 -47.12
N ARG A 47 19.67 -7.09 -48.25
CA ARG A 47 21.08 -7.19 -48.61
C ARG A 47 21.93 -6.18 -47.82
N ASP A 48 23.00 -6.70 -47.22
CA ASP A 48 24.12 -5.94 -46.66
C ASP A 48 24.91 -5.20 -47.75
N ARG A 49 25.36 -3.98 -47.44
CA ARG A 49 26.57 -3.37 -48.00
C ARG A 49 27.46 -2.96 -46.83
N SER A 50 28.50 -3.76 -46.63
CA SER A 50 29.64 -3.55 -45.75
C SER A 50 30.47 -2.33 -46.15
N TYR A 51 30.98 -1.58 -45.18
CA TYR A 51 32.41 -1.23 -45.08
C TYR A 51 32.71 -0.95 -43.60
N GLY A 52 33.63 -1.73 -43.03
CA GLY A 52 34.05 -1.62 -41.64
C GLY A 52 35.14 -0.58 -41.41
N ILE A 53 35.48 -0.37 -40.14
CA ILE A 53 36.84 -0.25 -39.59
C ILE A 53 36.70 -0.20 -38.05
N ASP A 54 37.54 -1.02 -37.39
CA ASP A 54 37.74 -1.10 -35.94
C ASP A 54 38.29 0.22 -35.35
N ILE A 55 37.89 0.55 -34.13
CA ILE A 55 38.54 1.60 -33.33
C ILE A 55 39.07 0.97 -32.04
N SER A 56 40.40 0.91 -31.97
CA SER A 56 41.18 0.61 -30.77
C SER A 56 41.34 1.87 -29.91
N LEU A 57 41.36 1.66 -28.59
CA LEU A 57 41.70 2.64 -27.57
C LEU A 57 43.21 2.89 -27.54
N ASP A 58 43.63 4.14 -27.35
CA ASP A 58 44.93 4.41 -26.72
C ASP A 58 44.94 5.74 -25.93
N VAL A 59 45.86 5.76 -24.96
CA VAL A 59 46.04 6.68 -23.84
C VAL A 59 47.08 7.76 -24.17
N GLY A 60 46.89 8.99 -23.64
CA GLY A 60 48.01 9.79 -23.10
C GLY A 60 48.43 11.10 -23.80
N ASP A 61 48.37 12.17 -22.99
CA ASP A 61 49.25 13.35 -22.88
C ASP A 61 49.27 14.52 -23.90
N ASP A 62 48.81 15.66 -23.37
CA ASP A 62 49.52 16.95 -23.17
C ASP A 62 49.63 18.04 -24.28
N GLN A 63 49.42 19.28 -23.79
CA GLN A 63 49.81 20.62 -24.29
C GLN A 63 49.12 21.29 -25.50
N GLY A 64 48.74 22.57 -25.29
CA GLY A 64 48.89 23.59 -26.32
C GLY A 64 47.67 24.45 -26.70
N GLU A 65 47.49 25.54 -25.95
CA GLU A 65 47.21 26.93 -26.39
C GLU A 65 46.03 27.32 -27.34
N ALA A 66 45.57 28.55 -27.05
CA ALA A 66 44.40 29.27 -27.55
C ALA A 66 44.42 29.61 -29.05
N GLU A 67 43.22 29.84 -29.61
CA GLU A 67 42.88 31.07 -30.36
C GLU A 67 41.37 31.14 -30.71
N THR A 68 40.72 32.23 -30.33
CA THR A 68 39.44 32.76 -30.84
C THR A 68 39.68 33.64 -32.07
N PRO A 69 38.72 33.88 -33.00
CA PRO A 69 37.79 35.03 -32.84
C PRO A 69 36.37 34.85 -33.49
N ASP A 70 35.33 35.41 -32.85
CA ASP A 70 34.46 36.55 -33.29
C ASP A 70 33.45 36.27 -34.43
N LEU A 71 32.25 36.85 -34.55
CA LEU A 71 31.35 37.73 -33.78
C LEU A 71 29.98 37.75 -34.53
N ASP A 72 28.98 38.43 -33.93
CA ASP A 72 27.68 38.88 -34.46
C ASP A 72 26.49 37.89 -34.48
N ASP A 73 25.25 38.27 -34.14
CA ASP A 73 24.66 39.42 -33.43
C ASP A 73 23.17 39.05 -33.21
N CYS A 74 22.53 39.77 -32.30
CA CYS A 74 21.09 39.99 -32.15
C CYS A 74 20.25 39.05 -31.24
N GLN A 75 19.67 39.73 -30.26
CA GLN A 75 18.86 39.27 -29.12
C GLN A 75 17.34 39.38 -29.46
N PRO A 76 16.40 39.22 -28.51
CA PRO A 76 15.27 38.29 -28.60
C PRO A 76 13.93 38.94 -29.01
N GLN A 77 12.98 38.13 -29.52
CA GLN A 77 11.58 38.57 -29.67
C GLN A 77 10.60 37.74 -28.82
N VAL A 78 9.93 38.52 -27.96
CA VAL A 78 8.69 38.24 -27.22
C VAL A 78 7.54 38.03 -28.20
N VAL A 79 6.70 37.01 -27.99
CA VAL A 79 5.32 37.01 -28.48
C VAL A 79 4.41 36.48 -27.36
N SER A 80 3.53 37.37 -26.89
CA SER A 80 2.41 37.08 -25.98
C SER A 80 1.17 36.60 -26.74
N ASP A 81 0.45 35.69 -26.08
CA ASP A 81 -1.00 35.41 -26.05
C ASP A 81 -1.92 35.77 -27.23
N SER A 82 -2.70 34.76 -27.64
CA SER A 82 -4.16 34.90 -27.80
C SER A 82 -4.89 33.55 -27.77
N LEU A 83 -5.64 33.36 -26.68
CA LEU A 83 -7.03 32.85 -26.59
C LEU A 83 -7.48 31.71 -27.53
N ARG A 84 -7.71 30.53 -26.94
CA ARG A 84 -8.80 29.61 -27.37
C ARG A 84 -9.49 28.94 -26.18
N SER A 85 -10.79 28.80 -26.35
CA SER A 85 -11.90 28.61 -25.40
C SER A 85 -11.97 27.22 -24.73
N PRO A 86 -12.90 26.98 -23.78
CA PRO A 86 -12.89 25.83 -22.87
C PRO A 86 -13.28 24.52 -23.58
N PRO A 87 -12.91 23.34 -23.05
CA PRO A 87 -13.23 22.08 -23.70
C PRO A 87 -14.75 21.82 -23.60
N HIS A 88 -15.35 21.57 -24.76
CA HIS A 88 -16.72 21.12 -24.92
C HIS A 88 -17.00 19.87 -24.07
N ARG A 89 -18.19 19.82 -23.45
CA ARG A 89 -18.82 18.58 -22.98
C ARG A 89 -18.89 17.59 -24.14
N VAL A 90 -18.05 16.57 -24.11
CA VAL A 90 -18.19 15.40 -24.97
C VAL A 90 -18.95 14.35 -24.17
N ASN A 91 -20.19 14.04 -24.59
CA ASN A 91 -20.89 12.85 -24.11
C ASN A 91 -20.14 11.62 -24.65
N PRO A 92 -19.64 10.69 -23.81
CA PRO A 92 -18.94 9.55 -24.32
C PRO A 92 -19.92 8.39 -24.51
N VAL A 93 -20.30 8.14 -25.77
CA VAL A 93 -20.76 6.81 -26.17
C VAL A 93 -19.49 5.98 -26.38
N VAL A 94 -19.12 5.18 -25.38
CA VAL A 94 -18.00 4.23 -25.48
C VAL A 94 -18.57 2.87 -25.87
N GLY A 95 -18.20 2.39 -27.06
CA GLY A 95 -18.45 1.01 -27.48
C GLY A 95 -17.51 0.07 -26.72
N LEU A 96 -18.08 -0.89 -26.00
CA LEU A 96 -17.35 -1.91 -25.26
C LEU A 96 -17.76 -3.29 -25.80
N GLU A 97 -16.98 -3.83 -26.73
CA GLU A 97 -17.11 -5.23 -27.18
C GLU A 97 -16.33 -6.13 -26.21
N SER A 98 -16.96 -6.50 -25.09
CA SER A 98 -16.57 -7.64 -24.26
C SER A 98 -17.77 -8.03 -23.41
N GLY A 99 -18.44 -9.13 -23.76
CA GLY A 99 -19.61 -9.60 -23.03
C GLY A 99 -19.26 -9.98 -21.60
N ILE A 100 -19.74 -9.19 -20.63
CA ILE A 100 -19.60 -9.48 -19.20
C ILE A 100 -20.60 -10.57 -18.82
N VAL A 101 -20.12 -11.64 -18.18
CA VAL A 101 -20.96 -12.70 -17.62
C VAL A 101 -21.58 -12.20 -16.31
N VAL A 102 -22.82 -11.69 -16.36
CA VAL A 102 -23.59 -11.12 -15.23
C VAL A 102 -23.96 -12.17 -14.15
N THR A 103 -23.72 -13.47 -14.40
CA THR A 103 -24.12 -14.55 -13.48
C THR A 103 -23.27 -14.62 -12.20
N GLN A 104 -22.04 -14.11 -12.21
CA GLN A 104 -21.14 -14.15 -11.05
C GLN A 104 -21.59 -13.23 -9.89
N PRO A 105 -21.89 -11.92 -10.09
CA PRO A 105 -22.37 -11.03 -9.03
C PRO A 105 -23.61 -11.56 -8.28
N MET A 106 -24.60 -12.08 -9.03
CA MET A 106 -25.81 -12.64 -8.42
C MET A 106 -25.52 -13.88 -7.57
N THR A 107 -24.61 -14.73 -8.02
CA THR A 107 -24.26 -15.97 -7.31
C THR A 107 -23.60 -15.67 -5.98
N HIS A 108 -22.57 -14.82 -5.98
CA HIS A 108 -21.88 -14.42 -4.75
C HIS A 108 -22.80 -13.68 -3.78
N HIS A 109 -23.68 -12.80 -4.29
CA HIS A 109 -24.65 -12.11 -3.44
C HIS A 109 -25.64 -13.09 -2.78
N LYS A 110 -26.19 -14.06 -3.52
CA LYS A 110 -27.08 -15.08 -2.96
C LYS A 110 -26.39 -15.95 -1.91
N GLU A 111 -25.14 -16.33 -2.16
CA GLU A 111 -24.33 -17.10 -1.22
C GLU A 111 -24.07 -16.32 0.06
N LEU A 112 -23.71 -15.04 -0.07
CA LEU A 112 -23.54 -14.12 1.05
C LEU A 112 -24.82 -14.00 1.89
N LEU A 113 -25.96 -13.69 1.26
CA LEU A 113 -27.25 -13.59 1.96
C LEU A 113 -27.64 -14.90 2.65
N SER A 114 -27.40 -16.05 1.99
CA SER A 114 -27.66 -17.37 2.58
C SER A 114 -26.80 -17.63 3.81
N SER A 115 -25.51 -17.27 3.75
CA SER A 115 -24.58 -17.41 4.88
C SER A 115 -24.99 -16.51 6.06
N MET A 116 -25.38 -15.26 5.78
CA MET A 116 -25.88 -14.33 6.80
C MET A 116 -27.17 -14.82 7.45
N ALA A 117 -28.13 -15.28 6.64
CA ALA A 117 -29.40 -15.82 7.13
C ALA A 117 -29.20 -17.06 8.02
N LYS A 118 -28.27 -17.96 7.67
CA LYS A 118 -27.92 -19.13 8.51
C LYS A 118 -27.36 -18.73 9.88
N LYS A 119 -26.78 -17.52 9.99
CA LYS A 119 -26.24 -16.95 11.22
C LYS A 119 -27.25 -16.05 11.94
N GLY A 120 -28.48 -15.93 11.44
CA GLY A 120 -29.51 -15.06 12.00
C GLY A 120 -29.24 -13.57 11.81
N LEU A 121 -28.38 -13.21 10.85
CA LEU A 121 -27.99 -11.82 10.58
C LEU A 121 -28.80 -11.26 9.42
N THR A 122 -29.28 -10.03 9.54
CA THR A 122 -29.82 -9.28 8.41
C THR A 122 -28.71 -8.48 7.70
N PRO A 123 -28.82 -8.22 6.38
CA PRO A 123 -27.85 -7.43 5.64
C PRO A 123 -27.66 -6.03 6.20
N ASP A 124 -28.76 -5.33 6.48
CA ASP A 124 -28.72 -3.94 6.90
C ASP A 124 -28.12 -3.79 8.30
N GLU A 125 -28.51 -4.64 9.26
CA GLU A 125 -27.90 -4.66 10.61
C GLU A 125 -26.40 -4.98 10.55
N SER A 126 -26.00 -5.93 9.69
CA SER A 126 -24.60 -6.32 9.56
C SER A 126 -23.76 -5.19 8.97
N VAL A 127 -24.28 -4.49 7.95
CA VAL A 127 -23.61 -3.34 7.34
C VAL A 127 -23.49 -2.21 8.35
N GLU A 128 -24.57 -1.85 9.03
CA GLU A 128 -24.57 -0.76 10.02
C GLU A 128 -23.63 -1.05 11.20
N HIS A 129 -23.57 -2.32 11.63
CA HIS A 129 -22.61 -2.76 12.61
C HIS A 129 -21.16 -2.62 12.11
N CYS A 130 -20.86 -3.05 10.87
CA CYS A 130 -19.53 -2.89 10.29
C CYS A 130 -19.12 -1.42 10.15
N ILE A 131 -20.05 -0.53 9.78
CA ILE A 131 -19.82 0.91 9.72
C ILE A 131 -19.47 1.45 11.12
N SER A 132 -20.22 1.04 12.13
CA SER A 132 -19.98 1.49 13.51
C SER A 132 -18.61 1.05 14.03
N LEU A 133 -18.22 -0.20 13.77
CA LEU A 133 -16.88 -0.70 14.09
C LEU A 133 -15.77 0.00 13.29
N TYR A 134 -16.01 0.33 12.03
CA TYR A 134 -15.06 1.11 11.23
C TYR A 134 -14.82 2.49 11.86
N ILE A 135 -15.89 3.23 12.17
CA ILE A 135 -15.78 4.58 12.76
C ILE A 135 -15.10 4.54 14.14
N GLU A 136 -15.36 3.51 14.93
CA GLU A 136 -14.84 3.41 16.29
C GLU A 136 -13.38 2.93 16.36
N PHE A 137 -13.00 1.95 15.53
CA PHE A 137 -11.70 1.27 15.66
C PHE A 137 -10.75 1.49 14.49
N VAL A 138 -11.26 1.72 13.28
CA VAL A 138 -10.44 1.75 12.06
C VAL A 138 -10.21 3.17 11.55
N PHE A 139 -11.22 4.03 11.63
CA PHE A 139 -11.13 5.43 11.22
C PHE A 139 -9.94 6.17 11.85
N PRO A 140 -9.57 5.95 13.14
CA PRO A 140 -8.37 6.56 13.72
C PRO A 140 -7.07 6.21 12.97
N LEU A 141 -7.03 5.08 12.25
CA LEU A 141 -5.88 4.63 11.49
C LEU A 141 -6.02 4.92 9.98
N ILE A 142 -7.23 4.80 9.45
CA ILE A 142 -7.53 4.85 8.00
C ILE A 142 -8.75 5.76 7.76
N PRO A 143 -8.64 7.09 7.95
CA PRO A 143 -9.75 8.04 7.87
C PRO A 143 -10.11 8.38 6.41
N ILE A 144 -10.52 7.40 5.62
CA ILE A 144 -10.71 7.54 4.15
C ILE A 144 -12.18 7.56 3.72
N LEU A 145 -13.12 7.38 4.64
CA LEU A 145 -14.57 7.41 4.39
C LEU A 145 -15.26 8.51 5.20
N CYS A 146 -16.28 9.14 4.62
CA CYS A 146 -17.18 10.03 5.32
C CYS A 146 -18.31 9.24 6.00
N GLU A 147 -18.46 9.38 7.32
CA GLU A 147 -19.44 8.66 8.15
C GLU A 147 -20.87 8.87 7.67
N SER A 148 -21.29 10.11 7.46
CA SER A 148 -22.66 10.43 7.04
C SER A 148 -22.97 9.90 5.64
N THR A 149 -22.01 10.00 4.71
CA THR A 149 -22.14 9.43 3.36
C THR A 149 -22.27 7.91 3.43
N LEU A 150 -21.42 7.26 4.22
CA LEU A 150 -21.40 5.81 4.37
C LEU A 150 -22.71 5.29 4.99
N ARG A 151 -23.22 5.93 6.05
CA ARG A 151 -24.50 5.58 6.67
C ARG A 151 -25.69 5.85 5.74
N SER A 152 -25.68 6.94 4.98
CA SER A 152 -26.74 7.21 3.99
C SER A 152 -26.81 6.17 2.86
N GLN A 153 -25.71 5.43 2.65
CA GLN A 153 -25.55 4.40 1.65
C GLN A 153 -25.50 2.99 2.25
N ALA A 154 -25.84 2.83 3.54
CA ALA A 154 -25.78 1.59 4.29
C ALA A 154 -26.88 0.60 3.87
N SER A 155 -26.79 0.10 2.65
CA SER A 155 -27.65 -0.95 2.14
C SER A 155 -26.84 -1.88 1.25
N LEU A 156 -27.01 -3.20 1.45
CA LEU A 156 -26.38 -4.21 0.61
C LEU A 156 -27.37 -4.72 -0.45
N MET A 157 -27.83 -3.80 -1.30
CA MET A 157 -28.85 -4.09 -2.30
C MET A 157 -28.22 -4.30 -3.67
N LEU A 158 -28.51 -5.44 -4.31
CA LEU A 158 -28.16 -5.63 -5.72
C LEU A 158 -28.89 -4.60 -6.59
N PRO A 159 -28.18 -3.90 -7.49
CA PRO A 159 -28.79 -3.03 -8.48
C PRO A 159 -29.82 -3.77 -9.34
N PRO A 160 -30.98 -3.16 -9.68
CA PRO A 160 -32.08 -3.83 -10.39
C PRO A 160 -31.63 -4.49 -11.70
N PHE A 161 -30.80 -3.80 -12.48
CA PHE A 161 -30.33 -4.30 -13.77
C PHE A 161 -29.49 -5.59 -13.67
N ILE A 162 -28.81 -5.83 -12.55
CA ILE A 162 -28.07 -7.08 -12.31
C ILE A 162 -29.06 -8.25 -12.12
N ARG A 163 -30.25 -7.98 -11.58
CA ARG A 163 -31.30 -9.00 -11.42
C ARG A 163 -31.97 -9.36 -12.74
N GLU A 164 -32.01 -8.43 -13.68
CA GLU A 164 -32.81 -8.50 -14.90
C GLU A 164 -32.02 -8.94 -16.15
N THR A 165 -30.68 -8.84 -16.15
CA THR A 165 -29.86 -9.09 -17.35
C THR A 165 -29.20 -10.47 -17.36
N GLY A 166 -29.70 -11.34 -18.25
CA GLY A 166 -29.01 -12.56 -18.72
C GLY A 166 -28.17 -12.35 -19.99
N SER A 167 -27.88 -11.09 -20.36
CA SER A 167 -27.25 -10.68 -21.63
C SER A 167 -26.12 -9.67 -21.38
N PRO A 168 -25.15 -9.50 -22.33
CA PRO A 168 -24.01 -8.63 -22.12
C PRO A 168 -24.48 -7.20 -21.89
N LEU A 169 -24.00 -6.58 -20.81
CA LEU A 169 -24.44 -5.28 -20.33
C LEU A 169 -24.32 -4.23 -21.45
N LEU A 170 -25.44 -3.59 -21.78
CA LEU A 170 -25.47 -2.27 -22.41
C LEU A 170 -24.58 -1.29 -21.59
N PRO A 171 -24.08 -0.18 -22.18
CA PRO A 171 -23.27 0.78 -21.43
C PRO A 171 -23.98 1.17 -20.13
N LEU A 172 -23.30 0.97 -19.00
CA LEU A 172 -23.83 1.27 -17.67
C LEU A 172 -24.20 2.75 -17.60
N THR A 173 -25.43 3.06 -17.18
CA THR A 173 -25.81 4.45 -16.90
C THR A 173 -25.06 4.97 -15.67
N PRO A 174 -24.92 6.30 -15.50
CA PRO A 174 -24.28 6.87 -14.31
C PRO A 174 -24.87 6.37 -12.98
N ASP A 175 -26.19 6.25 -12.90
CA ASP A 175 -26.88 5.77 -11.70
C ASP A 175 -26.57 4.30 -11.41
N MET A 176 -26.49 3.47 -12.47
CA MET A 176 -26.09 2.07 -12.36
C MET A 176 -24.66 1.94 -11.83
N VAL A 177 -23.73 2.76 -12.33
CA VAL A 177 -22.34 2.78 -11.84
C VAL A 177 -22.29 3.17 -10.36
N HIS A 178 -23.08 4.17 -9.95
CA HIS A 178 -23.13 4.60 -8.56
C HIS A 178 -23.58 3.45 -7.64
N SER A 179 -24.69 2.76 -7.96
CA SER A 179 -25.18 1.65 -7.12
C SER A 179 -24.21 0.48 -7.03
N VAL A 180 -23.58 0.09 -8.14
CA VAL A 180 -22.59 -0.99 -8.17
C VAL A 180 -21.37 -0.62 -7.33
N ARG A 181 -20.90 0.63 -7.45
CA ARG A 181 -19.77 1.14 -6.68
C ARG A 181 -20.04 1.18 -5.19
N THR A 182 -21.22 1.69 -4.79
CA THR A 182 -21.66 1.69 -3.39
C THR A 182 -21.71 0.26 -2.83
N TYR A 183 -22.28 -0.70 -3.57
CA TYR A 183 -22.26 -2.10 -3.14
C TYR A 183 -20.83 -2.62 -2.99
N SER A 184 -19.95 -2.40 -3.97
CA SER A 184 -18.55 -2.85 -3.91
C SER A 184 -17.83 -2.28 -2.69
N LEU A 185 -18.03 -1.00 -2.38
CA LEU A 185 -17.46 -0.34 -1.21
C LEU A 185 -17.97 -0.98 0.07
N THR A 186 -19.30 -1.04 0.25
CA THR A 186 -19.94 -1.60 1.45
C THR A 186 -19.50 -3.03 1.69
N ALA A 187 -19.52 -3.88 0.65
CA ALA A 187 -19.05 -5.26 0.77
C ALA A 187 -17.56 -5.35 1.11
N SER A 188 -16.69 -4.51 0.53
CA SER A 188 -15.26 -4.51 0.87
C SER A 188 -14.99 -4.05 2.30
N LEU A 189 -15.75 -3.07 2.80
CA LEU A 189 -15.67 -2.60 4.17
C LEU A 189 -16.09 -3.71 5.15
N CYS A 190 -17.23 -4.35 4.92
CA CYS A 190 -17.68 -5.46 5.75
C CYS A 190 -16.68 -6.63 5.75
N ALA A 191 -16.08 -6.95 4.59
CA ALA A 191 -15.01 -7.96 4.52
C ALA A 191 -13.81 -7.58 5.38
N PHE A 192 -13.41 -6.31 5.35
CA PHE A 192 -12.27 -5.81 6.11
C PHE A 192 -12.53 -5.88 7.62
N ILE A 193 -13.69 -5.39 8.06
CA ILE A 193 -14.09 -5.39 9.48
C ILE A 193 -14.24 -6.81 10.01
N ALA A 194 -14.83 -7.73 9.23
CA ALA A 194 -14.97 -9.14 9.62
C ALA A 194 -13.64 -9.85 9.88
N HIS A 195 -12.52 -9.33 9.34
CA HIS A 195 -11.18 -9.88 9.57
C HIS A 195 -10.39 -9.23 10.74
N ILE A 196 -10.57 -7.94 11.05
CA ILE A 196 -9.73 -7.19 12.02
C ILE A 196 -9.98 -7.59 13.48
N ARG A 197 -11.19 -8.03 13.81
CA ARG A 197 -11.59 -8.42 15.17
C ARG A 197 -11.33 -7.31 16.23
N PRO A 198 -11.97 -6.15 16.12
CA PRO A 198 -11.73 -5.04 17.04
C PRO A 198 -12.22 -5.27 18.49
N CYS A 199 -13.01 -6.31 18.75
CA CYS A 199 -13.59 -6.60 20.07
C CYS A 199 -13.70 -8.12 20.32
N GLU A 200 -13.45 -8.57 21.56
CA GLU A 200 -13.48 -9.99 21.95
C GLU A 200 -14.84 -10.65 21.72
N ASP A 201 -15.93 -9.89 21.86
CA ASP A 201 -17.31 -10.34 21.75
C ASP A 201 -17.71 -10.81 20.34
N HIS A 202 -16.88 -10.48 19.33
CA HIS A 202 -17.17 -10.77 17.93
C HIS A 202 -16.08 -11.69 17.36
N PRO A 203 -16.31 -13.02 17.29
CA PRO A 203 -15.32 -13.94 16.73
C PRO A 203 -15.11 -13.64 15.24
N ARG A 204 -13.86 -13.81 14.77
CA ARG A 204 -13.50 -13.70 13.35
C ARG A 204 -14.37 -14.66 12.55
N ASP A 205 -15.02 -14.13 11.51
CA ASP A 205 -15.85 -14.92 10.60
C ASP A 205 -15.20 -14.96 9.22
N ASP A 206 -14.18 -15.80 9.07
CA ASP A 206 -13.43 -15.91 7.81
C ASP A 206 -14.29 -16.34 6.63
N THR A 207 -15.35 -17.10 6.90
CA THR A 207 -16.29 -17.50 5.87
C THR A 207 -17.05 -16.29 5.37
N LEU A 208 -17.63 -15.51 6.29
CA LEU A 208 -18.40 -14.34 5.92
C LEU A 208 -17.52 -13.23 5.33
N ALA A 209 -16.31 -13.03 5.86
CA ALA A 209 -15.32 -12.10 5.33
C ALA A 209 -14.94 -12.46 3.87
N ALA A 210 -14.71 -13.73 3.58
CA ALA A 210 -14.42 -14.19 2.21
C ALA A 210 -15.60 -13.98 1.26
N LEU A 211 -16.83 -14.23 1.72
CA LEU A 211 -18.05 -14.00 0.92
C LEU A 211 -18.30 -12.51 0.63
N PHE A 212 -18.06 -11.63 1.61
CA PHE A 212 -18.11 -10.19 1.41
C PHE A 212 -17.05 -9.73 0.41
N LEU A 213 -15.81 -10.23 0.52
CA LEU A 213 -14.74 -9.91 -0.40
C LEU A 213 -15.07 -10.35 -1.82
N ALA A 214 -15.49 -11.61 -2.00
CA ALA A 214 -15.89 -12.14 -3.30
C ALA A 214 -17.04 -11.34 -3.91
N SER A 215 -18.03 -10.96 -3.10
CA SER A 215 -19.14 -10.11 -3.54
C SER A 215 -18.69 -8.73 -3.99
N SER A 216 -17.76 -8.09 -3.26
CA SER A 216 -17.19 -6.80 -3.64
C SER A 216 -16.48 -6.86 -4.99
N GLN A 217 -15.69 -7.90 -5.22
CA GLN A 217 -14.92 -8.10 -6.45
C GLN A 217 -15.79 -8.43 -7.65
N ALA A 218 -16.75 -9.35 -7.46
CA ALA A 218 -17.72 -9.67 -8.49
C ALA A 218 -18.53 -8.44 -8.90
N MET A 219 -18.86 -7.57 -7.95
CA MET A 219 -19.55 -6.31 -8.22
C MET A 219 -18.64 -5.25 -8.89
N LEU A 220 -17.33 -5.24 -8.58
CA LEU A 220 -16.38 -4.31 -9.22
C LEU A 220 -16.15 -4.63 -10.70
N HIS A 221 -16.13 -5.91 -11.05
CA HIS A 221 -15.74 -6.39 -12.36
C HIS A 221 -16.52 -5.75 -13.53
N PRO A 222 -17.88 -5.67 -13.52
CA PRO A 222 -18.66 -5.14 -14.62
C PRO A 222 -18.42 -3.67 -14.97
N TYR A 223 -17.94 -2.86 -14.02
CA TYR A 223 -17.71 -1.42 -14.24
C TYR A 223 -16.24 -1.02 -14.16
N SER A 224 -15.32 -1.99 -14.02
CA SER A 224 -13.88 -1.76 -13.84
C SER A 224 -13.28 -0.82 -14.88
N GLY A 225 -13.66 -0.95 -16.17
CA GLY A 225 -13.18 -0.04 -17.23
C GLY A 225 -13.64 1.41 -17.05
N TYR A 226 -14.88 1.62 -16.58
CA TYR A 226 -15.38 2.96 -16.24
C TYR A 226 -14.68 3.50 -15.00
N ASP A 227 -14.51 2.67 -13.97
CA ASP A 227 -13.85 3.04 -12.71
C ASP A 227 -12.40 3.47 -12.92
N ILE A 228 -11.67 2.76 -13.80
CA ILE A 228 -10.32 3.13 -14.21
C ILE A 228 -10.30 4.44 -15.00
N SER A 229 -11.31 4.69 -15.85
CA SER A 229 -11.37 5.91 -16.65
C SER A 229 -11.72 7.14 -15.81
N TYR A 230 -12.56 6.97 -14.78
CA TYR A 230 -13.08 8.04 -13.92
C TYR A 230 -12.99 7.65 -12.43
N PRO A 231 -11.76 7.50 -11.89
CA PRO A 231 -11.56 7.09 -10.52
C PRO A 231 -11.91 8.22 -9.54
N ASN A 232 -12.38 7.82 -8.36
CA ASN A 232 -12.67 8.73 -7.25
C ASN A 232 -12.20 8.10 -5.92
N SER A 233 -12.46 8.77 -4.79
CA SER A 233 -12.14 8.30 -3.44
C SER A 233 -12.63 6.88 -3.17
N THR A 234 -13.83 6.53 -3.66
CA THR A 234 -14.43 5.21 -3.48
C THR A 234 -13.67 4.14 -4.25
N SER A 235 -13.20 4.45 -5.48
CA SER A 235 -12.34 3.56 -6.28
C SER A 235 -11.05 3.19 -5.53
N LEU A 236 -10.48 4.14 -4.78
CA LEU A 236 -9.31 3.94 -3.92
C LEU A 236 -9.67 3.10 -2.68
N SER A 237 -10.73 3.48 -1.97
CA SER A 237 -11.16 2.82 -0.74
C SER A 237 -11.49 1.34 -0.94
N ILE A 238 -12.19 0.99 -2.03
CA ILE A 238 -12.48 -0.42 -2.39
C ILE A 238 -11.18 -1.23 -2.47
N ARG A 239 -10.17 -0.73 -3.20
CA ARG A 239 -8.90 -1.43 -3.40
C ARG A 239 -8.05 -1.48 -2.14
N ILE A 240 -8.07 -0.41 -1.34
CA ILE A 240 -7.41 -0.38 -0.02
C ILE A 240 -7.97 -1.47 0.90
N PHE A 241 -9.31 -1.59 1.01
CA PHE A 241 -9.92 -2.62 1.84
C PHE A 241 -9.69 -4.03 1.27
N GLN A 242 -9.87 -4.25 -0.04
CA GLN A 242 -9.63 -5.54 -0.67
C GLN A 242 -8.17 -6.01 -0.49
N SER A 243 -7.20 -5.12 -0.69
CA SER A 243 -5.79 -5.39 -0.41
C SER A 243 -5.56 -5.78 1.05
N SER A 244 -6.22 -5.07 1.97
CA SER A 244 -6.07 -5.32 3.40
C SER A 244 -6.65 -6.68 3.79
N CYS A 245 -7.78 -7.10 3.21
CA CYS A 245 -8.29 -8.46 3.34
C CYS A 245 -7.27 -9.51 2.87
N TYR A 246 -6.67 -9.33 1.69
CA TYR A 246 -5.63 -10.23 1.19
C TYR A 246 -4.40 -10.32 2.09
N HIS A 247 -4.01 -9.21 2.69
CA HIS A 247 -2.94 -9.18 3.67
C HIS A 247 -3.29 -10.03 4.91
N MET A 248 -4.50 -9.86 5.46
CA MET A 248 -4.98 -10.62 6.64
C MET A 248 -5.23 -12.10 6.35
N MET A 249 -5.37 -12.48 5.07
CA MET A 249 -5.40 -13.88 4.63
C MET A 249 -4.01 -14.46 4.36
N GLY A 250 -2.94 -13.68 4.57
CA GLY A 250 -1.55 -14.09 4.30
C GLY A 250 -1.16 -14.08 2.82
N ASN A 251 -2.06 -13.65 1.91
CA ASN A 251 -1.77 -13.54 0.49
C ASN A 251 -1.08 -12.20 0.18
N SER A 252 0.15 -12.06 0.66
CA SER A 252 0.93 -10.81 0.59
C SER A 252 1.24 -10.36 -0.84
N CYS A 253 1.30 -11.28 -1.81
CA CYS A 253 1.51 -10.95 -3.22
C CYS A 253 0.27 -10.31 -3.83
N LEU A 254 -0.89 -10.94 -3.64
CA LEU A 254 -2.15 -10.41 -4.15
C LEU A 254 -2.52 -9.09 -3.48
N ALA A 255 -2.30 -8.98 -2.17
CA ALA A 255 -2.43 -7.73 -1.43
C ALA A 255 -1.60 -6.61 -2.10
N TRP A 256 -0.34 -6.87 -2.40
CA TRP A 256 0.53 -5.89 -3.04
C TRP A 256 0.04 -5.47 -4.44
N HIS A 257 -0.42 -6.42 -5.26
CA HIS A 257 -0.96 -6.11 -6.58
C HIS A 257 -2.23 -5.24 -6.52
N VAL A 258 -3.17 -5.58 -5.62
CA VAL A 258 -4.42 -4.82 -5.43
C VAL A 258 -4.12 -3.43 -4.87
N MET A 259 -3.20 -3.32 -3.90
CA MET A 259 -2.73 -2.02 -3.42
C MET A 259 -2.08 -1.20 -4.55
N GLY A 260 -1.29 -1.85 -5.41
CA GLY A 260 -0.69 -1.23 -6.57
C GLY A 260 -1.73 -0.67 -7.55
N GLU A 261 -2.92 -1.27 -7.67
CA GLU A 261 -4.01 -0.67 -8.44
C GLU A 261 -4.47 0.66 -7.83
N ALA A 262 -4.67 0.71 -6.51
CA ALA A 262 -5.02 1.96 -5.83
C ALA A 262 -3.94 3.04 -6.02
N VAL A 263 -2.66 2.66 -5.93
CA VAL A 263 -1.52 3.55 -6.20
C VAL A 263 -1.57 4.11 -7.63
N ARG A 264 -1.82 3.27 -8.64
CA ARG A 264 -1.92 3.70 -10.04
C ARG A 264 -3.10 4.64 -10.27
N LEU A 265 -4.25 4.39 -9.63
CA LEU A 265 -5.39 5.31 -9.68
C LEU A 265 -5.05 6.65 -9.01
N ALA A 266 -4.40 6.65 -7.84
CA ALA A 266 -3.98 7.87 -7.17
C ALA A 266 -2.97 8.70 -8.02
N GLN A 267 -2.08 8.02 -8.75
CA GLN A 267 -1.17 8.66 -9.71
C GLN A 267 -1.93 9.24 -10.92
N GLN A 268 -2.90 8.51 -11.46
CA GLN A 268 -3.77 8.99 -12.56
C GLN A 268 -4.56 10.23 -12.15
N MET A 269 -5.11 10.22 -10.93
CA MET A 269 -5.79 11.37 -10.30
C MET A 269 -4.82 12.49 -9.90
N ARG A 270 -3.51 12.27 -9.99
CA ARG A 270 -2.45 13.21 -9.62
C ARG A 270 -2.56 13.69 -8.17
N LEU A 271 -2.94 12.81 -7.24
CA LEU A 271 -3.18 13.16 -5.83
C LEU A 271 -1.92 13.60 -5.08
N TYR A 272 -0.73 13.37 -5.66
CA TYR A 272 0.54 13.91 -5.17
C TYR A 272 0.68 15.44 -5.39
N ASN A 273 -0.18 16.04 -6.21
CA ASN A 273 -0.17 17.46 -6.54
C ASN A 273 -1.36 18.17 -5.91
N GLU A 274 -1.10 19.20 -5.10
CA GLU A 274 -2.15 19.96 -4.41
C GLU A 274 -3.16 20.60 -5.38
N ARG A 275 -2.70 20.97 -6.58
CA ARG A 275 -3.58 21.58 -7.60
C ARG A 275 -4.66 20.63 -8.09
N SER A 276 -4.45 19.32 -8.00
CA SER A 276 -5.42 18.32 -8.45
C SER A 276 -6.69 18.31 -7.61
N TYR A 277 -6.63 18.82 -6.38
CA TYR A 277 -7.80 18.93 -5.50
C TYR A 277 -8.65 20.17 -5.80
N HIS A 278 -8.15 21.14 -6.60
CA HIS A 278 -8.94 22.32 -6.94
C HIS A 278 -10.16 21.96 -7.80
N GLY A 279 -11.34 22.41 -7.34
CA GLY A 279 -12.61 22.15 -8.02
C GLY A 279 -13.24 20.78 -7.70
N MET A 280 -12.59 19.94 -6.88
CA MET A 280 -13.25 18.78 -6.28
C MET A 280 -14.24 19.21 -5.19
N ASP A 281 -15.27 18.40 -4.97
CA ASP A 281 -16.10 18.53 -3.78
C ASP A 281 -15.21 18.45 -2.51
N PRO A 282 -15.42 19.29 -1.47
CA PRO A 282 -14.54 19.32 -0.30
C PRO A 282 -14.44 17.99 0.48
N ILE A 283 -15.52 17.22 0.56
CA ILE A 283 -15.53 15.90 1.22
C ILE A 283 -14.77 14.90 0.35
N GLU A 284 -15.02 14.90 -0.95
CA GLU A 284 -14.28 14.06 -1.92
C GLU A 284 -12.78 14.36 -1.89
N ALA A 285 -12.40 15.63 -1.94
CA ALA A 285 -11.00 16.07 -1.89
C ALA A 285 -10.31 15.59 -0.61
N LYS A 286 -11.00 15.65 0.53
CA LYS A 286 -10.47 15.18 1.82
C LYS A 286 -10.33 13.67 1.87
N MET A 287 -11.32 12.90 1.39
CA MET A 287 -11.21 11.44 1.30
C MET A 287 -10.07 11.02 0.37
N CYS A 288 -9.94 11.63 -0.81
CA CYS A 288 -8.82 11.38 -1.73
C CYS A 288 -7.46 11.71 -1.11
N ARG A 289 -7.35 12.86 -0.40
CA ARG A 289 -6.12 13.27 0.27
C ARG A 289 -5.72 12.26 1.36
N ASN A 290 -6.66 11.87 2.20
CA ASN A 290 -6.43 10.90 3.25
C ASN A 290 -6.04 9.52 2.66
N ALA A 291 -6.71 9.10 1.59
CA ALA A 291 -6.37 7.87 0.87
C ALA A 291 -4.96 7.94 0.25
N PHE A 292 -4.57 9.06 -0.36
CA PHE A 292 -3.23 9.26 -0.91
C PHE A 292 -2.15 9.12 0.16
N TRP A 293 -2.31 9.79 1.31
CA TRP A 293 -1.32 9.73 2.39
C TRP A 293 -1.26 8.35 3.05
N TYR A 294 -2.40 7.66 3.17
CA TYR A 294 -2.44 6.25 3.57
C TYR A 294 -1.66 5.36 2.58
N LEU A 295 -1.89 5.52 1.27
CA LEU A 295 -1.19 4.78 0.23
C LEU A 295 0.32 5.02 0.27
N CYS A 296 0.79 6.24 0.54
CA CYS A 296 2.21 6.51 0.72
C CYS A 296 2.81 5.74 1.91
N SER A 297 2.11 5.67 3.05
CA SER A 297 2.58 4.88 4.20
C SER A 297 2.56 3.38 3.89
N ALA A 298 1.52 2.90 3.21
CA ALA A 298 1.40 1.50 2.81
C ALA A 298 2.49 1.08 1.79
N ASP A 299 2.76 1.89 0.78
CA ASP A 299 3.81 1.64 -0.21
C ASP A 299 5.20 1.58 0.43
N ARG A 300 5.49 2.49 1.38
CA ARG A 300 6.71 2.47 2.21
C ARG A 300 6.82 1.21 3.06
N SER A 301 5.72 0.76 3.67
CA SER A 301 5.74 -0.48 4.43
C SER A 301 6.02 -1.70 3.52
N ALA A 302 5.49 -1.69 2.29
CA ALA A 302 5.67 -2.76 1.33
C ALA A 302 7.09 -2.79 0.76
N SER A 303 7.74 -1.64 0.55
CA SER A 303 9.11 -1.57 0.02
C SER A 303 10.17 -2.15 0.94
N LEU A 304 9.86 -2.38 2.22
CA LEU A 304 10.75 -3.07 3.15
C LEU A 304 10.80 -4.58 2.94
N LEU A 305 9.86 -5.13 2.17
CA LEU A 305 9.86 -6.54 1.82
C LEU A 305 10.76 -6.79 0.61
N PRO A 306 11.43 -7.96 0.55
CA PRO A 306 12.27 -8.30 -0.60
C PRO A 306 11.53 -8.16 -1.92
N GLU A 307 12.24 -7.72 -2.97
CA GLU A 307 11.77 -7.61 -4.36
C GLU A 307 10.70 -6.54 -4.63
N ARG A 308 10.30 -5.76 -3.61
CA ARG A 308 9.31 -4.68 -3.77
C ARG A 308 10.00 -3.33 -3.86
N THR A 309 9.55 -2.52 -4.80
CA THR A 309 10.04 -1.15 -5.01
C THR A 309 8.96 -0.15 -4.65
N LEU A 310 9.40 1.03 -4.18
CA LEU A 310 8.51 2.16 -3.94
C LEU A 310 7.91 2.62 -5.28
N SER A 311 6.59 2.63 -5.35
CA SER A 311 5.83 3.09 -6.52
C SER A 311 5.48 4.59 -6.43
N LEU A 312 5.28 5.09 -5.22
CA LEU A 312 5.08 6.51 -4.93
C LEU A 312 6.41 7.10 -4.47
N GLN A 313 7.10 7.74 -5.41
CA GLN A 313 8.32 8.50 -5.17
C GLN A 313 8.19 9.90 -5.77
N GLY A 314 8.71 10.91 -5.08
CA GLY A 314 8.84 12.26 -5.62
C GLY A 314 8.49 13.36 -4.62
N PRO A 315 8.76 14.63 -4.99
CA PRO A 315 8.31 15.75 -4.18
C PRO A 315 6.78 15.83 -4.26
N TYR A 316 6.13 15.62 -3.12
CA TYR A 316 4.69 15.81 -2.98
C TYR A 316 4.43 17.28 -2.65
N THR A 317 3.51 17.90 -3.40
CA THR A 317 3.02 19.24 -3.06
C THR A 317 1.69 19.18 -2.31
N ALA A 318 1.01 18.02 -2.37
CA ALA A 318 -0.22 17.78 -1.62
C ALA A 318 -0.03 18.11 -0.14
N ALA A 319 -0.93 18.90 0.43
CA ALA A 319 -0.95 19.16 1.85
C ALA A 319 -1.43 17.91 2.60
N PHE A 320 -0.99 17.72 3.84
CA PHE A 320 -1.51 16.66 4.69
C PHE A 320 -2.89 16.98 5.27
N CYS A 321 -3.03 18.17 5.84
CA CYS A 321 -4.28 18.65 6.43
C CYS A 321 -4.59 20.06 5.92
N GLN A 322 -5.88 20.34 5.70
CA GLN A 322 -6.39 21.67 5.37
C GLN A 322 -7.40 22.09 6.45
N SER A 323 -7.16 23.24 7.07
CA SER A 323 -7.94 23.74 8.21
C SER A 323 -9.42 24.03 7.89
N GLU A 324 -9.77 24.23 6.62
CA GLU A 324 -11.11 24.69 6.19
C GLU A 324 -11.98 23.56 5.61
N THR A 325 -11.54 22.30 5.68
CA THR A 325 -12.29 21.18 5.08
C THR A 325 -13.34 20.61 6.05
N PRO A 326 -14.55 20.28 5.57
CA PRO A 326 -15.59 19.69 6.40
C PRO A 326 -15.14 18.35 7.01
N PRO A 327 -15.63 17.97 8.21
CA PRO A 327 -15.26 16.71 8.86
C PRO A 327 -15.78 15.51 8.07
N LEU A 328 -15.02 14.42 8.11
CA LEU A 328 -15.47 13.11 7.62
C LEU A 328 -16.30 12.38 8.67
N LEU A 329 -16.04 12.58 9.96
CA LEU A 329 -16.89 12.10 11.05
C LEU A 329 -18.19 12.91 11.11
N ASP A 330 -19.28 12.26 11.52
CA ASP A 330 -20.58 12.93 11.61
C ASP A 330 -20.57 13.94 12.78
N PRO A 331 -20.67 15.26 12.52
CA PRO A 331 -20.60 16.28 13.54
C PRO A 331 -21.87 16.35 14.41
N SER A 332 -22.96 15.68 14.01
CA SER A 332 -24.18 15.59 14.83
C SER A 332 -24.00 14.70 16.06
N ARG A 333 -22.99 13.83 16.05
CA ARG A 333 -22.61 12.97 17.17
C ARG A 333 -21.77 13.76 18.19
N PRO A 334 -22.20 13.86 19.46
CA PRO A 334 -21.45 14.59 20.50
C PRO A 334 -20.00 14.13 20.65
N GLU A 335 -19.74 12.84 20.42
CA GLU A 335 -18.41 12.24 20.50
C GLU A 335 -17.45 12.80 19.46
N ASN A 336 -17.97 13.20 18.30
CA ASN A 336 -17.20 13.72 17.17
C ASN A 336 -17.06 15.24 17.17
N TYR A 337 -17.76 15.94 18.06
CA TYR A 337 -17.85 17.40 18.04
C TYR A 337 -16.51 18.10 18.32
N GLY A 338 -16.29 19.23 17.64
CA GLY A 338 -15.14 20.11 17.85
C GLY A 338 -13.90 19.68 17.07
N GLN A 339 -12.73 19.76 17.71
CA GLN A 339 -11.42 19.48 17.07
C GLN A 339 -11.02 18.00 17.11
N PHE A 340 -11.94 17.08 17.44
CA PHE A 340 -11.60 15.67 17.63
C PHE A 340 -10.98 15.03 16.37
N GLU A 341 -11.64 15.14 15.22
CA GLU A 341 -11.10 14.61 13.96
C GLU A 341 -9.75 15.26 13.60
N GLY A 342 -9.61 16.56 13.78
CA GLY A 342 -8.35 17.28 13.53
C GLY A 342 -7.19 16.72 14.36
N ARG A 343 -7.44 16.43 15.65
CA ARG A 343 -6.46 15.79 16.54
C ARG A 343 -6.14 14.35 16.11
N LEU A 344 -7.13 13.57 15.65
CA LEU A 344 -6.87 12.24 15.08
C LEU A 344 -5.97 12.33 13.85
N LEU A 345 -6.22 13.28 12.94
CA LEU A 345 -5.38 13.45 11.76
C LEU A 345 -3.90 13.76 12.12
N MET A 346 -3.64 14.42 13.25
CA MET A 346 -2.25 14.61 13.75
C MET A 346 -1.57 13.29 14.14
N GLY A 347 -2.30 12.33 14.70
CA GLY A 347 -1.78 10.99 14.93
C GLY A 347 -1.45 10.25 13.64
N VAL A 348 -2.34 10.32 12.64
CA VAL A 348 -2.10 9.73 11.31
C VAL A 348 -0.89 10.37 10.63
N TRP A 349 -0.75 11.70 10.74
CA TRP A 349 0.42 12.41 10.22
C TRP A 349 1.70 11.91 10.87
N LYS A 350 1.68 11.73 12.19
CA LYS A 350 2.86 11.30 12.93
C LYS A 350 3.28 9.88 12.55
N ASP A 351 2.34 8.95 12.36
CA ASP A 351 2.65 7.63 11.79
C ASP A 351 3.27 7.73 10.38
N HIS A 352 2.75 8.63 9.54
CA HIS A 352 3.35 8.88 8.23
C HIS A 352 4.80 9.38 8.32
N GLN A 353 5.10 10.28 9.26
CA GLN A 353 6.46 10.77 9.48
C GLN A 353 7.41 9.67 9.97
N VAL A 354 6.94 8.79 10.85
CA VAL A 354 7.71 7.62 11.31
C VAL A 354 8.07 6.72 10.12
N TRP A 355 7.09 6.37 9.28
CA TRP A 355 7.33 5.59 8.05
C TRP A 355 8.30 6.27 7.10
N LYS A 356 8.09 7.57 6.84
CA LYS A 356 8.93 8.35 5.94
C LYS A 356 10.39 8.34 6.42
N LEU A 357 10.65 8.82 7.62
CA LEU A 357 12.02 8.94 8.14
C LEU A 357 12.71 7.57 8.26
N GLY A 358 11.99 6.53 8.70
CA GLY A 358 12.57 5.20 8.83
C GLY A 358 12.92 4.55 7.49
N VAL A 359 12.06 4.71 6.47
CA VAL A 359 12.34 4.19 5.12
C VAL A 359 13.41 5.03 4.42
N ASP A 360 13.44 6.35 4.62
CA ASP A 360 14.47 7.23 4.06
C ASP A 360 15.87 6.80 4.55
N VAL A 361 16.04 6.47 5.84
CA VAL A 361 17.31 5.94 6.38
C VAL A 361 17.76 4.65 5.67
N LEU A 362 16.81 3.75 5.40
CA LEU A 362 17.08 2.48 4.73
C LEU A 362 17.36 2.66 3.24
N ALA A 363 16.63 3.54 2.57
CA ALA A 363 16.83 3.87 1.17
C ALA A 363 18.19 4.56 0.94
N ASP A 364 18.57 5.52 1.79
CA ASP A 364 19.88 6.17 1.74
C ASP A 364 21.01 5.15 1.89
N LEU A 365 20.87 4.20 2.84
CA LEU A 365 21.83 3.11 3.02
C LEU A 365 21.98 2.29 1.74
N ASP A 366 20.87 1.87 1.13
CA ASP A 366 20.87 1.06 -0.08
C ASP A 366 21.47 1.80 -1.28
N ILE A 367 21.17 3.10 -1.42
CA ILE A 367 21.77 3.96 -2.46
C ILE A 367 23.29 4.04 -2.29
N PHE A 368 23.78 4.24 -1.06
CA PHE A 368 25.22 4.34 -0.80
C PHE A 368 25.94 3.02 -1.01
N LEU A 369 25.37 1.90 -0.58
CA LEU A 369 25.93 0.56 -0.85
C LEU A 369 25.98 0.25 -2.35
N ALA A 370 24.95 0.62 -3.11
CA ALA A 370 24.92 0.45 -4.55
C ALA A 370 25.88 1.38 -5.29
N ALA A 371 26.16 2.58 -4.74
CA ALA A 371 27.17 3.49 -5.29
C ALA A 371 28.59 2.93 -5.08
N SER A 372 28.94 2.49 -3.87
CA SER A 372 30.26 1.92 -3.57
C SER A 372 30.56 0.65 -4.38
N SER A 373 29.54 -0.17 -4.60
CA SER A 373 29.65 -1.38 -5.45
C SER A 373 30.01 -1.04 -6.91
N ARG A 374 29.54 0.10 -7.42
CA ARG A 374 29.81 0.55 -8.80
C ARG A 374 31.19 1.18 -8.98
N THR A 375 31.74 1.79 -7.94
CA THR A 375 33.06 2.46 -8.01
C THR A 375 34.23 1.51 -7.76
N GLY A 376 33.99 0.22 -7.54
CA GLY A 376 35.05 -0.77 -7.31
C GLY A 376 35.71 -0.69 -5.92
N ASN A 377 35.25 0.21 -5.05
CA ASN A 377 35.78 0.41 -3.68
C ASN A 377 35.23 -0.60 -2.66
N GLY A 378 34.62 -1.71 -3.11
CA GLY A 378 33.95 -2.66 -2.22
C GLY A 378 32.71 -2.06 -1.53
N THR A 379 32.35 -2.58 -0.35
CA THR A 379 31.22 -2.10 0.46
C THR A 379 31.55 -0.87 1.31
N GLU A 380 32.67 -0.18 1.05
CA GLU A 380 33.09 0.96 1.88
C GLU A 380 32.26 2.21 1.58
N ILE A 381 31.56 2.69 2.60
CA ILE A 381 30.78 3.94 2.59
C ILE A 381 31.67 5.07 3.09
N THR A 382 31.73 6.18 2.36
CA THR A 382 32.56 7.36 2.67
C THR A 382 32.15 8.01 3.99
N LEU A 383 33.07 8.75 4.63
CA LEU A 383 32.77 9.50 5.87
C LEU A 383 31.62 10.50 5.71
N THR A 384 31.49 11.12 4.53
CA THR A 384 30.38 12.05 4.23
C THR A 384 29.04 11.33 4.19
N GLN A 385 28.97 10.16 3.53
CA GLN A 385 27.77 9.33 3.50
C GLN A 385 27.42 8.79 4.90
N GLN A 386 28.42 8.37 5.69
CA GLN A 386 28.20 7.96 7.08
C GLN A 386 27.62 9.09 7.94
N ARG A 387 28.09 10.34 7.76
CA ARG A 387 27.52 11.50 8.43
C ARG A 387 26.06 11.73 8.04
N SER A 388 25.75 11.68 6.73
CA SER A 388 24.39 11.80 6.22
C SER A 388 23.45 10.74 6.80
N LEU A 389 23.88 9.47 6.84
CA LEU A 389 23.11 8.38 7.45
C LEU A 389 22.88 8.61 8.95
N ARG A 390 23.89 9.09 9.66
CA ARG A 390 23.77 9.43 11.09
C ARG A 390 22.74 10.54 11.31
N GLU A 391 22.78 11.60 10.50
CA GLU A 391 21.81 12.70 10.58
C GLU A 391 20.39 12.25 10.24
N ALA A 392 20.21 11.39 9.23
CA ALA A 392 18.92 10.77 8.92
C ALA A 392 18.41 9.91 10.09
N TYR A 393 19.28 9.09 10.68
CA TYR A 393 18.93 8.26 11.83
C TYR A 393 18.60 9.08 13.08
N LEU A 394 19.34 10.17 13.35
CA LEU A 394 19.04 11.09 14.46
C LEU A 394 17.66 11.74 14.31
N ARG A 395 17.29 12.16 13.08
CA ARG A 395 15.93 12.65 12.79
C ARG A 395 14.87 11.57 13.03
N PHE A 396 15.16 10.32 12.64
CA PHE A 396 14.24 9.21 12.87
C PHE A 396 14.04 8.91 14.37
N ILE A 397 15.10 8.82 15.18
CA ILE A 397 14.93 8.51 16.62
C ILE A 397 14.22 9.62 17.40
N GLY A 398 14.36 10.88 16.97
CA GLY A 398 13.65 12.02 17.57
C GLY A 398 12.23 12.25 17.03
N VAL A 399 11.73 11.40 16.12
CA VAL A 399 10.42 11.62 15.47
C VAL A 399 9.24 11.62 16.46
N LEU A 400 9.40 10.99 17.62
CA LEU A 400 8.38 10.88 18.66
C LEU A 400 8.55 11.89 19.80
N ASP A 401 9.57 12.75 19.77
CA ASP A 401 9.84 13.72 20.85
C ASP A 401 8.76 14.80 20.96
N ASP A 402 8.08 15.10 19.84
CA ASP A 402 7.00 16.08 19.70
C ASP A 402 5.62 15.42 19.57
N LEU A 403 5.41 14.28 20.23
CA LEU A 403 4.12 13.58 20.19
C LEU A 403 3.01 14.44 20.82
N PRO A 404 1.84 14.62 20.16
CA PRO A 404 0.71 15.33 20.74
C PRO A 404 0.28 14.78 22.11
N ASP A 405 -0.13 15.67 23.03
CA ASP A 405 -0.53 15.30 24.39
C ASP A 405 -1.60 14.20 24.44
N ASP A 406 -2.53 14.22 23.50
CA ASP A 406 -3.59 13.20 23.38
C ASP A 406 -3.04 11.79 23.21
N LEU A 407 -1.87 11.65 22.57
CA LEU A 407 -1.18 10.38 22.33
C LEU A 407 -0.19 10.03 23.46
N THR A 408 0.21 10.98 24.31
CA THR A 408 1.15 10.71 25.42
C THR A 408 0.42 10.16 26.66
N LEU A 409 -0.85 10.50 26.87
CA LEU A 409 -1.64 10.12 28.03
C LEU A 409 -1.90 8.59 28.13
N ASN A 410 -1.49 7.99 29.25
CA ASN A 410 -1.67 6.56 29.59
C ASN A 410 -2.75 6.32 30.68
N ALA A 411 -3.74 7.20 30.81
CA ALA A 411 -4.78 7.03 31.85
C ALA A 411 -5.49 5.66 31.72
N ALA A 412 -5.86 5.03 32.84
CA ALA A 412 -6.58 3.75 32.79
C ALA A 412 -8.02 3.96 32.29
N VAL A 413 -8.52 3.06 31.42
CA VAL A 413 -9.89 3.11 30.85
C VAL A 413 -10.97 3.19 31.93
N HIS A 414 -10.72 2.53 33.06
CA HIS A 414 -11.66 2.40 34.17
C HIS A 414 -11.86 3.69 34.97
N ASP A 415 -10.97 4.69 34.82
CA ASP A 415 -11.11 5.98 35.51
C ASP A 415 -12.02 6.96 34.74
N LEU A 416 -12.40 6.64 33.51
CA LEU A 416 -13.19 7.51 32.65
C LEU A 416 -14.69 7.21 32.79
N LYS A 417 -15.41 8.11 33.48
CA LYS A 417 -16.87 7.99 33.67
C LYS A 417 -17.68 8.48 32.46
N ASP A 418 -17.09 9.32 31.61
CA ASP A 418 -17.75 9.90 30.43
C ASP A 418 -17.60 8.97 29.21
N GLU A 419 -18.73 8.59 28.59
CA GLU A 419 -18.77 7.81 27.34
C GLU A 419 -18.04 8.50 26.19
N ARG A 420 -18.19 9.82 26.10
CA ARG A 420 -17.50 10.61 25.08
C ARG A 420 -16.00 10.56 25.26
N GLU A 421 -15.52 10.75 26.49
CA GLU A 421 -14.09 10.69 26.77
C GLU A 421 -13.55 9.29 26.50
N ARG A 422 -14.27 8.23 26.88
CA ARG A 422 -13.87 6.83 26.58
C ARG A 422 -13.74 6.58 25.07
N TYR A 423 -14.72 7.02 24.29
CA TYR A 423 -14.69 6.89 22.83
C TYR A 423 -13.47 7.60 22.22
N GLN A 424 -13.27 8.88 22.56
CA GLN A 424 -12.14 9.66 22.03
C GLN A 424 -10.80 9.09 22.49
N ARG A 425 -10.69 8.70 23.75
CA ARG A 425 -9.48 8.12 24.33
C ARG A 425 -9.09 6.82 23.63
N ARG A 426 -10.06 5.95 23.34
CA ARG A 426 -9.81 4.70 22.63
C ARG A 426 -9.17 4.95 21.27
N ALA A 427 -9.69 5.91 20.51
CA ALA A 427 -9.12 6.28 19.22
C ALA A 427 -7.64 6.68 19.33
N PHE A 428 -7.28 7.47 20.35
CA PHE A 428 -5.89 7.86 20.59
C PHE A 428 -5.00 6.69 21.04
N TRP A 429 -5.50 5.74 21.83
CA TRP A 429 -4.73 4.53 22.17
C TRP A 429 -4.46 3.64 20.96
N ILE A 430 -5.46 3.46 20.09
CA ILE A 430 -5.30 2.73 18.82
C ILE A 430 -4.19 3.36 17.98
N GLN A 431 -4.18 4.69 17.86
CA GLN A 431 -3.13 5.43 17.14
C GLN A 431 -1.77 5.30 17.80
N LYS A 432 -1.68 5.50 19.12
CA LYS A 432 -0.44 5.36 19.88
C LYS A 432 0.17 3.97 19.70
N MET A 433 -0.66 2.93 19.77
CA MET A 433 -0.25 1.55 19.54
C MET A 433 0.34 1.39 18.13
N ASN A 434 -0.35 1.89 17.09
CA ASN A 434 0.13 1.82 15.71
C ASN A 434 1.51 2.49 15.55
N ILE A 435 1.62 3.74 15.99
CA ILE A 435 2.84 4.56 15.89
C ILE A 435 4.00 3.87 16.60
N THR A 436 3.77 3.37 17.82
CA THR A 436 4.80 2.73 18.63
C THR A 436 5.27 1.41 18.01
N LEU A 437 4.34 0.58 17.54
CA LEU A 437 4.66 -0.65 16.81
C LEU A 437 5.48 -0.36 15.55
N THR A 438 5.05 0.63 14.75
CA THR A 438 5.76 1.05 13.54
C THR A 438 7.17 1.54 13.87
N TYR A 439 7.31 2.41 14.88
CA TYR A 439 8.59 2.99 15.28
C TYR A 439 9.60 1.92 15.72
N HIS A 440 9.24 1.03 16.64
CA HIS A 440 10.17 0.00 17.10
C HIS A 440 10.46 -1.06 16.03
N TYR A 441 9.48 -1.37 15.16
CA TYR A 441 9.72 -2.21 13.99
C TYR A 441 10.79 -1.62 13.06
N LEU A 442 10.67 -0.34 12.72
CA LEU A 442 11.64 0.36 11.88
C LEU A 442 13.00 0.48 12.58
N ARG A 443 13.03 0.79 13.88
CA ARG A 443 14.27 0.87 14.67
C ARG A 443 15.02 -0.47 14.67
N MET A 444 14.32 -1.59 14.83
CA MET A 444 14.88 -2.93 14.72
C MET A 444 15.34 -3.25 13.28
N SER A 445 14.57 -2.84 12.27
CA SER A 445 14.89 -3.08 10.86
C SER A 445 16.14 -2.30 10.42
N ILE A 446 16.23 -1.02 10.78
CA ILE A 446 17.42 -0.17 10.59
C ILE A 446 18.62 -0.81 11.26
N LEU A 447 18.51 -1.17 12.54
CA LEU A 447 19.61 -1.82 13.27
C LEU A 447 20.11 -3.07 12.53
N ASN A 448 19.22 -3.98 12.14
CA ASN A 448 19.60 -5.19 11.44
C ASN A 448 20.26 -4.90 10.08
N ARG A 449 19.77 -3.92 9.31
CA ARG A 449 20.35 -3.55 8.01
C ARG A 449 21.75 -2.97 8.13
N PHE A 450 22.00 -2.12 9.13
CA PHE A 450 23.32 -1.56 9.39
C PHE A 450 24.32 -2.62 9.88
N ILE A 451 23.87 -3.59 10.69
CA ILE A 451 24.68 -4.75 11.07
C ILE A 451 25.03 -5.59 9.84
N SER A 452 24.05 -5.90 8.98
CA SER A 452 24.29 -6.64 7.74
C SER A 452 25.24 -5.91 6.79
N ALA A 453 25.22 -4.58 6.78
CA ALA A 453 26.14 -3.72 6.04
C ALA A 453 27.51 -3.54 6.73
N LYS A 454 27.75 -4.16 7.90
CA LYS A 454 29.00 -4.06 8.69
C LYS A 454 29.38 -2.63 9.08
N ILE A 455 28.38 -1.79 9.35
CA ILE A 455 28.56 -0.40 9.78
C ILE A 455 27.73 0.00 11.02
N PRO A 456 27.63 -0.83 12.08
CA PRO A 456 26.86 -0.49 13.28
C PRO A 456 27.34 0.80 13.98
N GLN A 457 28.61 1.21 13.79
CA GLN A 457 29.20 2.45 14.30
C GLN A 457 28.52 3.73 13.81
N VAL A 458 27.83 3.68 12.67
CA VAL A 458 27.06 4.85 12.20
C VAL A 458 25.90 5.15 13.16
N LEU A 459 25.33 4.11 13.77
CA LEU A 459 24.29 4.17 14.79
C LEU A 459 24.83 4.42 16.21
N GLY A 460 26.15 4.62 16.36
CA GLY A 460 26.82 4.82 17.65
C GLY A 460 27.09 3.52 18.42
N LEU A 461 27.08 2.37 17.75
CA LEU A 461 27.33 1.06 18.37
C LEU A 461 28.73 0.55 18.07
N HIS A 462 29.29 -0.21 19.00
CA HIS A 462 30.51 -0.99 18.74
C HIS A 462 30.15 -2.25 17.96
N ASP A 463 31.05 -2.68 17.06
CA ASP A 463 30.89 -3.92 16.30
C ASP A 463 31.29 -5.15 17.14
N ASP A 464 30.69 -5.26 18.32
CA ASP A 464 30.83 -6.42 19.20
C ASP A 464 29.46 -7.09 19.43
N PRO A 465 29.41 -8.44 19.51
CA PRO A 465 28.15 -9.16 19.63
C PRO A 465 27.31 -8.76 20.85
N THR A 466 27.96 -8.34 21.94
CA THR A 466 27.28 -8.00 23.19
C THR A 466 26.59 -6.64 23.07
N SER A 467 27.26 -5.62 22.54
CA SER A 467 26.66 -4.29 22.29
C SER A 467 25.44 -4.40 21.37
N ILE A 468 25.56 -5.17 20.28
CA ILE A 468 24.47 -5.44 19.35
C ILE A 468 23.30 -6.16 20.05
N ALA A 469 23.59 -7.19 20.84
CA ALA A 469 22.56 -7.94 21.56
C ALA A 469 21.83 -7.07 22.58
N CYS A 470 22.56 -6.29 23.39
CA CYS A 470 21.99 -5.35 24.35
C CYS A 470 21.05 -4.36 23.65
N ARG A 471 21.45 -3.79 22.51
CA ARG A 471 20.60 -2.85 21.77
C ARG A 471 19.33 -3.49 21.24
N LYS A 472 19.40 -4.74 20.75
CA LYS A 472 18.20 -5.49 20.32
C LYS A 472 17.25 -5.76 21.47
N VAL A 473 17.78 -6.15 22.63
CA VAL A 473 16.98 -6.40 23.85
C VAL A 473 16.33 -5.12 24.34
N GLU A 474 17.05 -3.99 24.33
CA GLU A 474 16.49 -2.68 24.69
C GLU A 474 15.28 -2.32 23.82
N ILE A 475 15.42 -2.38 22.49
CA ILE A 475 14.31 -2.09 21.55
C ILE A 475 13.13 -3.03 21.80
N ALA A 476 13.38 -4.32 22.01
CA ALA A 476 12.34 -5.30 22.27
C ALA A 476 11.63 -5.07 23.62
N HIS A 477 12.38 -4.68 24.65
CA HIS A 477 11.86 -4.38 25.98
C HIS A 477 10.99 -3.11 25.98
N GLU A 478 11.45 -2.04 25.34
CA GLU A 478 10.67 -0.81 25.17
C GLU A 478 9.36 -1.05 24.40
N LEU A 479 9.42 -1.86 23.33
CA LEU A 479 8.22 -2.26 22.60
C LEU A 479 7.26 -3.04 23.51
N LEU A 480 7.77 -4.04 24.25
CA LEU A 480 6.95 -4.86 25.14
C LEU A 480 6.27 -4.00 26.21
N ASN A 481 7.02 -3.11 26.86
CA ASN A 481 6.48 -2.20 27.88
C ASN A 481 5.40 -1.27 27.30
N SER A 482 5.59 -0.80 26.07
CA SER A 482 4.61 0.05 25.41
C SER A 482 3.34 -0.72 25.06
N VAL A 483 3.48 -1.93 24.52
CA VAL A 483 2.35 -2.79 24.13
C VAL A 483 1.53 -3.23 25.34
N THR A 484 2.18 -3.54 26.48
CA THR A 484 1.50 -3.96 27.71
C THR A 484 0.85 -2.80 28.47
N SER A 485 1.23 -1.55 28.16
CA SER A 485 0.67 -0.36 28.81
C SER A 485 -0.68 0.10 28.26
N LEU A 486 -1.15 -0.49 27.15
CA LEU A 486 -2.39 -0.11 26.47
C LEU A 486 -3.41 -1.26 26.45
N PRO A 487 -4.71 -0.95 26.31
CA PRO A 487 -5.75 -1.98 26.21
C PRO A 487 -5.54 -2.90 25.02
N LEU A 488 -5.87 -4.19 25.18
CA LEU A 488 -5.69 -5.22 24.16
C LEU A 488 -6.42 -4.89 22.85
N GLU A 489 -7.60 -4.26 22.94
CA GLU A 489 -8.38 -3.86 21.76
C GLU A 489 -7.62 -2.87 20.89
N SER A 490 -6.72 -2.06 21.47
CA SER A 490 -5.86 -1.14 20.71
C SER A 490 -4.86 -1.89 19.83
N LEU A 491 -4.36 -3.02 20.31
CA LEU A 491 -3.51 -3.92 19.52
C LEU A 491 -4.34 -4.66 18.46
N GLN A 492 -5.53 -5.13 18.81
CA GLN A 492 -6.42 -5.85 17.88
C GLN A 492 -6.89 -4.97 16.72
N ALA A 493 -7.21 -3.69 16.96
CA ALA A 493 -7.61 -2.74 15.93
C ALA A 493 -6.52 -2.51 14.86
N ASN A 494 -5.25 -2.72 15.20
CA ASN A 494 -4.14 -2.69 14.26
C ASN A 494 -4.02 -3.96 13.41
N GLY A 495 -4.80 -5.00 13.73
CA GLY A 495 -4.94 -6.28 13.04
C GLY A 495 -3.69 -7.16 13.03
N GLU A 496 -3.79 -8.28 12.31
CA GLU A 496 -2.64 -9.12 11.95
C GLU A 496 -1.53 -8.46 11.11
N PRO A 497 -1.64 -7.26 10.49
CA PRO A 497 -0.47 -6.54 9.96
C PRO A 497 0.64 -6.30 10.99
N CYS A 498 0.33 -6.41 12.29
CA CYS A 498 1.33 -6.56 13.32
C CYS A 498 2.31 -7.69 12.99
N ASN A 499 1.87 -8.81 12.37
CA ASN A 499 2.73 -9.89 11.89
C ASN A 499 3.84 -9.39 10.98
N MET A 500 3.67 -8.44 10.05
CA MET A 500 4.84 -7.90 9.32
C MET A 500 5.81 -7.11 10.22
N LYS A 501 5.29 -6.51 11.30
CA LYS A 501 6.01 -5.72 12.30
C LYS A 501 6.66 -6.56 13.42
N TRP A 502 6.25 -7.81 13.64
CA TRP A 502 6.91 -8.72 14.58
C TRP A 502 8.20 -9.28 13.97
N PRO A 503 9.34 -9.19 14.68
CA PRO A 503 10.57 -9.85 14.25
C PRO A 503 10.35 -11.35 14.00
N LYS A 504 10.98 -11.90 12.94
CA LYS A 504 10.84 -13.33 12.57
C LYS A 504 11.05 -14.31 13.75
N TRP A 505 11.88 -13.97 14.73
CA TRP A 505 12.18 -14.80 15.90
C TRP A 505 11.05 -14.89 16.94
N LEU A 506 10.01 -14.05 16.86
CA LEU A 506 8.78 -14.19 17.65
C LEU A 506 7.72 -15.05 16.94
N LYS A 507 7.90 -15.33 15.65
CA LYS A 507 6.96 -16.10 14.82
C LYS A 507 7.30 -17.58 14.71
N GLU A 508 8.50 -17.97 15.13
CA GLU A 508 8.86 -19.38 15.22
C GLU A 508 8.36 -19.92 16.56
N PRO A 509 7.41 -20.87 16.60
CA PRO A 509 7.19 -21.63 17.82
C PRO A 509 8.53 -22.27 18.16
N ARG A 510 8.99 -22.06 19.40
CA ARG A 510 10.17 -22.75 19.93
C ARG A 510 10.00 -24.22 19.58
N ARG A 511 10.77 -24.73 18.60
CA ARG A 511 11.01 -26.16 18.52
C ARG A 511 11.71 -26.47 19.82
N THR A 512 10.95 -27.00 20.78
CA THR A 512 11.50 -27.70 21.92
C THR A 512 12.39 -28.78 21.32
N SER A 513 13.69 -28.52 21.32
CA SER A 513 14.71 -29.56 21.23
C SER A 513 14.46 -30.48 22.42
N SER A 514 13.64 -31.51 22.19
CA SER A 514 13.63 -32.69 23.04
C SER A 514 15.02 -33.29 22.91
N CYS A 515 15.86 -33.06 23.91
CA CYS A 515 16.93 -33.99 24.22
C CYS A 515 16.28 -35.33 24.53
N TYR A 516 16.41 -36.29 23.62
CA TYR A 516 16.96 -37.63 23.86
C TYR A 516 17.30 -38.27 22.51
#